data_AF-A0A925TYG5-F1
#
_entry.id   AF-A0A925TYG5-F1
#
_cell.length_a   1.000
_cell.length_b   1.000
_cell.length_c   1.000
_cell.angle_alpha   90.00
_cell.angle_beta   90.00
_cell.angle_gamma   90.00
#
_symmetry.space_group_name_H-M   'P 1'
#
loop_
_entity.id
_entity.type
_entity.pdbx_description
1 polymer ?
#
loop_
_entity_poly.entity_id
_entity_poly.type
_entity_poly.pdbx_seq_one_letter_code
_entity_poly.pdbx_strand_id
1 'polypeptide(L)'
;MNRFYFWQQWLFWSCILFALFGVAFAFCGNTVLFNYFNGAYEAVFWKNETIPSQFYQYKNFVYGSFGGTIVCCYILLAYIIRYPFRKKEKWSYYSIITAFSVWVFIDSFTCVVHKVYFQIYVINAFSIIVKALPLIFTWKYFFRKEK
;
A
#
# COMPACT_ATOMS: atom_id res chain seq x y z
N MET A 1 27.58 3.80 2.15
CA MET A 1 26.64 2.87 1.47
C MET A 1 26.33 3.40 0.08
N ASN A 2 26.36 2.59 -0.99
CA ASN A 2 26.02 3.05 -2.35
C ASN A 2 24.59 3.64 -2.36
N ARG A 3 24.38 4.81 -2.97
CA ARG A 3 23.07 5.49 -3.02
C ARG A 3 21.97 4.57 -3.57
N PHE A 4 22.29 3.68 -4.52
CA PHE A 4 21.35 2.68 -5.01
C PHE A 4 20.89 1.71 -3.92
N TYR A 5 21.82 1.13 -3.16
CA TYR A 5 21.50 0.16 -2.10
C TYR A 5 20.66 0.78 -0.98
N PHE A 6 20.88 2.06 -0.66
CA PHE A 6 20.02 2.76 0.29
C PHE A 6 18.55 2.77 -0.16
N TRP A 7 18.29 3.24 -1.38
CA TRP A 7 16.92 3.31 -1.92
C TRP A 7 16.29 1.94 -2.16
N GLN A 8 17.08 0.95 -2.60
CA GLN A 8 16.61 -0.43 -2.73
C GLN A 8 16.22 -1.02 -1.37
N GLN A 9 17.00 -0.79 -0.31
CA GLN A 9 16.68 -1.27 1.03
C GLN A 9 15.51 -0.51 1.66
N TRP A 10 15.38 0.78 1.39
CA TRP A 10 14.18 1.54 1.75
C TRP A 10 12.91 0.91 1.15
N LEU A 11 12.92 0.60 -0.15
CA LEU A 11 11.79 -0.07 -0.81
C LEU A 11 11.51 -1.43 -0.18
N PHE A 12 12.55 -2.23 0.07
CA PHE A 12 12.42 -3.56 0.66
C PHE A 12 11.77 -3.49 2.05
N TRP A 13 12.37 -2.72 2.97
CA TRP A 13 11.88 -2.63 4.34
C TRP A 13 10.52 -1.98 4.46
N SER A 14 10.21 -0.99 3.62
CA SER A 14 8.86 -0.44 3.57
C SER A 14 7.86 -1.51 3.11
N CYS A 15 8.19 -2.41 2.17
CA CYS A 15 7.29 -3.52 1.82
C CYS A 15 7.08 -4.49 2.98
N ILE A 16 8.14 -4.85 3.70
CA ILE A 16 8.00 -5.69 4.90
C ILE A 16 7.10 -5.01 5.94
N LEU A 17 7.28 -3.72 6.19
CA LEU A 17 6.42 -2.96 7.10
C LEU A 17 4.96 -2.95 6.67
N PHE A 18 4.66 -2.72 5.37
CA PHE A 18 3.29 -2.75 4.86
C PHE A 18 2.69 -4.16 4.88
N ALA A 19 3.49 -5.21 4.70
CA ALA A 19 3.02 -6.59 4.87
C ALA A 19 2.64 -6.84 6.33
N LEU A 20 3.47 -6.45 7.30
CA LEU A 20 3.13 -6.54 8.73
C LEU A 20 1.88 -5.72 9.08
N PHE A 21 1.75 -4.53 8.50
CA PHE A 21 0.53 -3.73 8.62
C PHE A 21 -0.69 -4.48 8.06
N GLY A 22 -0.57 -5.16 6.92
CA GLY A 22 -1.63 -6.00 6.36
C GLY A 22 -2.04 -7.14 7.30
N VAL A 23 -1.09 -7.79 7.97
CA VAL A 23 -1.38 -8.79 9.01
C VAL A 23 -2.16 -8.15 10.16
N ALA A 24 -1.67 -7.02 10.68
CA ALA A 24 -2.36 -6.30 11.74
C ALA A 24 -3.77 -5.85 11.32
N PHE A 25 -3.95 -5.41 10.09
CA PHE A 25 -5.24 -5.00 9.55
C PHE A 25 -6.20 -6.19 9.39
N ALA A 26 -5.70 -7.35 8.95
CA ALA A 26 -6.50 -8.56 8.78
C ALA A 26 -7.11 -9.06 10.09
N PHE A 27 -6.32 -9.06 11.17
CA PHE A 27 -6.74 -9.65 12.45
C PHE A 27 -7.22 -8.62 13.48
N CYS A 28 -6.73 -7.37 13.39
CA CYS A 28 -7.00 -6.33 14.38
C CYS A 28 -7.72 -5.11 13.78
N GLY A 29 -8.16 -5.14 12.51
CA GLY A 29 -8.74 -3.98 11.81
C GLY A 29 -9.99 -3.38 12.46
N ASN A 30 -10.74 -4.14 13.26
CA ASN A 30 -11.91 -3.67 14.00
C ASN A 30 -11.67 -3.51 15.51
N THR A 31 -10.43 -3.31 15.92
CA THR A 31 -10.04 -3.04 17.31
C THR A 31 -9.74 -1.55 17.53
N VAL A 32 -9.49 -1.18 18.79
CA VAL A 32 -9.16 0.20 19.21
C VAL A 32 -8.01 0.81 18.39
N LEU A 33 -7.06 -0.02 17.95
CA LEU A 33 -5.92 0.41 17.13
C LEU A 33 -6.34 1.15 15.84
N PHE A 34 -7.49 0.78 15.28
CA PHE A 34 -8.01 1.34 14.03
C PHE A 34 -9.28 2.18 14.24
N ASN A 35 -9.66 2.50 15.48
CA ASN A 35 -10.92 3.20 15.77
C ASN A 35 -11.03 4.55 15.05
N TYR A 36 -9.95 5.32 14.97
CA TYR A 36 -9.97 6.60 14.24
C TYR A 36 -10.29 6.39 12.75
N PHE A 37 -9.66 5.39 12.14
CA PHE A 37 -9.88 5.03 10.74
C PHE A 37 -11.30 4.50 10.51
N ASN A 38 -11.77 3.60 11.38
CA ASN A 38 -13.12 3.04 11.34
C ASN A 38 -14.19 4.12 11.50
N GLY A 39 -14.01 5.03 12.46
CA GLY A 39 -14.92 6.15 12.70
C GLY A 39 -15.01 7.10 11.50
N ALA A 40 -13.91 7.30 10.76
CA ALA A 40 -13.95 8.09 9.53
C ALA A 40 -14.80 7.44 8.43
N TYR A 41 -14.74 6.11 8.25
CA TYR A 41 -15.65 5.42 7.33
C TYR A 41 -17.09 5.44 7.79
N GLU A 42 -17.33 5.19 9.08
CA GLU A 42 -18.67 5.18 9.66
C GLU A 42 -19.34 6.56 9.54
N ALA A 43 -18.58 7.64 9.70
CA ALA A 43 -19.06 9.00 9.47
C ALA A 43 -19.45 9.26 8.00
N VAL A 44 -18.70 8.72 7.03
CA VAL A 44 -18.98 8.90 5.60
C VAL A 44 -20.18 8.07 5.14
N PHE A 45 -20.22 6.79 5.53
CA PHE A 45 -21.20 5.84 5.01
C PHE A 45 -22.49 5.75 5.85
N TRP A 46 -22.39 5.92 7.17
CA TRP A 46 -23.53 5.80 8.10
C TRP A 46 -23.96 7.12 8.74
N LYS A 47 -23.19 8.22 8.58
CA LYS A 47 -23.55 9.56 9.10
C LYS A 47 -23.94 9.57 10.59
N ASN A 48 -23.34 8.69 11.38
CA ASN A 48 -23.64 8.47 12.82
C ASN A 48 -25.01 7.84 13.12
N GLU A 49 -25.65 7.19 12.14
CA GLU A 49 -26.81 6.34 12.37
C GLU A 49 -26.42 5.03 13.05
N THR A 50 -27.41 4.35 13.64
CA THR A 50 -27.22 3.05 14.28
C THR A 50 -26.78 2.00 13.27
N ILE A 51 -25.55 1.50 13.43
CA ILE A 51 -24.98 0.44 12.59
C ILE A 51 -25.52 -0.91 13.06
N PRO A 52 -26.11 -1.73 12.16
CA PRO A 52 -26.56 -3.08 12.50
C PRO A 52 -25.42 -3.94 13.04
N SER A 53 -25.67 -4.76 14.07
CA SER A 53 -24.61 -5.57 14.68
C SER A 53 -23.95 -6.58 13.72
N GLN A 54 -24.71 -7.06 12.73
CA GLN A 54 -24.21 -7.96 11.67
C GLN A 54 -23.17 -7.30 10.77
N PHE A 55 -23.18 -5.96 10.65
CA PHE A 55 -22.20 -5.22 9.85
C PHE A 55 -20.78 -5.43 10.39
N TYR A 56 -20.59 -5.54 11.70
CA TYR A 56 -19.26 -5.75 12.27
C TYR A 56 -18.66 -7.12 11.89
N GLN A 57 -19.50 -8.15 11.75
CA GLN A 57 -19.05 -9.47 11.27
C GLN A 57 -18.62 -9.39 9.79
N TYR A 58 -19.43 -8.73 8.96
CA TYR A 58 -19.08 -8.47 7.56
C TYR A 58 -17.80 -7.64 7.43
N LYS A 59 -17.67 -6.55 8.21
CA LYS A 59 -16.49 -5.68 8.24
C LYS A 59 -15.22 -6.46 8.60
N ASN A 60 -15.29 -7.33 9.61
CA ASN A 60 -14.17 -8.20 9.98
C ASN A 60 -13.75 -9.14 8.84
N PHE A 61 -14.72 -9.75 8.15
CA PHE A 61 -14.43 -10.60 6.99
C PHE A 61 -13.73 -9.79 5.87
N VAL A 62 -14.26 -8.62 5.54
CA VAL A 62 -13.70 -7.72 4.51
C VAL A 62 -12.28 -7.29 4.88
N TYR A 63 -12.04 -6.89 6.14
CA TYR A 63 -10.71 -6.51 6.61
C TYR A 63 -9.73 -7.68 6.59
N GLY A 64 -10.18 -8.89 6.94
CA GLY A 64 -9.40 -10.11 6.81
C GLY A 64 -8.91 -10.33 5.37
N SER A 65 -9.82 -10.28 4.39
CA SER A 65 -9.48 -10.46 2.97
C SER A 65 -8.60 -9.33 2.42
N PHE A 66 -8.87 -8.08 2.78
CA PHE A 66 -8.04 -6.94 2.37
C PHE A 66 -6.64 -7.00 2.98
N GLY A 67 -6.54 -7.26 4.27
CA GLY A 67 -5.25 -7.43 4.95
C GLY A 67 -4.44 -8.58 4.34
N GLY A 68 -5.07 -9.73 4.06
CA GLY A 68 -4.42 -10.84 3.35
C GLY A 68 -3.89 -10.46 1.96
N THR A 69 -4.65 -9.67 1.20
CA THR A 69 -4.23 -9.17 -0.12
C THR A 69 -3.03 -8.21 0.01
N ILE A 70 -3.07 -7.29 0.99
CA ILE A 70 -1.95 -6.38 1.30
C ILE A 70 -0.69 -7.21 1.61
N VAL A 71 -0.79 -8.18 2.51
CA VAL A 71 0.33 -9.07 2.89
C VAL A 71 0.92 -9.74 1.65
N CYS A 72 0.08 -10.38 0.84
CA CYS A 72 0.49 -11.10 -0.36
C CYS A 72 1.23 -10.19 -1.34
N CYS A 73 0.63 -9.05 -1.69
CA CYS A 73 1.21 -8.10 -2.64
C CYS A 73 2.55 -7.55 -2.16
N TYR A 74 2.67 -7.19 -0.88
CA TYR A 74 3.90 -6.60 -0.36
C TYR A 74 5.01 -7.62 -0.12
N ILE A 75 4.69 -8.88 0.20
CA ILE A 75 5.68 -9.96 0.20
C ILE A 75 6.22 -10.18 -1.22
N LEU A 76 5.33 -10.33 -2.20
CA LEU A 76 5.74 -10.48 -3.60
C LEU A 76 6.63 -9.32 -4.06
N LEU A 77 6.23 -8.09 -3.74
CA LEU A 77 7.00 -6.89 -4.04
C LEU A 77 8.37 -6.90 -3.35
N ALA A 78 8.46 -7.34 -2.10
CA ALA A 78 9.73 -7.48 -1.39
C ALA A 78 10.68 -8.46 -2.08
N TYR A 79 10.18 -9.58 -2.61
CA TYR A 79 10.97 -10.52 -3.42
C TYR A 79 11.44 -9.88 -4.74
N ILE A 80 10.55 -9.19 -5.47
CA ILE A 80 10.91 -8.44 -6.69
C ILE A 80 12.01 -7.41 -6.39
N ILE A 81 11.91 -6.71 -5.26
CA ILE A 81 12.90 -5.71 -4.85
C ILE A 81 14.24 -6.37 -4.46
N ARG A 82 14.19 -7.49 -3.74
CA ARG A 82 15.37 -8.16 -3.20
C ARG A 82 16.23 -8.82 -4.27
N TYR A 83 15.61 -9.37 -5.32
CA TYR A 83 16.28 -10.16 -6.34
C TYR A 83 16.42 -9.39 -7.67
N PRO A 84 15.41 -9.29 -8.55
CA PRO A 84 15.60 -8.71 -9.88
C PRO A 84 15.81 -7.19 -9.85
N PHE A 85 15.18 -6.45 -8.93
CA PHE A 85 15.41 -5.01 -8.81
C PHE A 85 16.83 -4.70 -8.34
N ARG A 86 17.34 -5.45 -7.36
CA ARG A 86 18.74 -5.34 -6.91
C ARG A 86 19.74 -5.65 -8.03
N LYS A 87 19.40 -6.58 -8.93
CA LYS A 87 20.16 -6.89 -10.16
C LYS A 87 19.96 -5.86 -11.29
N LYS A 88 19.16 -4.81 -11.06
CA LYS A 88 18.84 -3.74 -12.01
C LYS A 88 18.11 -4.25 -13.27
N GLU A 89 17.36 -5.33 -13.14
CA GLU A 89 16.58 -5.87 -14.25
C GLU A 89 15.40 -4.94 -14.56
N LYS A 90 15.35 -4.38 -15.77
CA LYS A 90 14.37 -3.33 -16.15
C LYS A 90 12.92 -3.74 -15.93
N TRP A 91 12.58 -5.00 -16.19
CA TRP A 91 11.21 -5.49 -16.02
C TRP A 91 10.74 -5.33 -14.57
N SER A 92 11.62 -5.54 -13.59
CA SER A 92 11.26 -5.38 -12.17
C SER A 92 10.84 -3.95 -11.86
N TYR A 93 11.55 -2.96 -12.41
CA TYR A 93 11.20 -1.55 -12.24
C TYR A 93 9.82 -1.24 -12.84
N TYR A 94 9.56 -1.73 -14.06
CA TYR A 94 8.26 -1.58 -14.71
C TYR A 94 7.14 -2.31 -13.96
N SER A 95 7.38 -3.50 -13.41
CA SER A 95 6.39 -4.22 -12.61
C SER A 95 5.97 -3.43 -11.39
N ILE A 96 6.93 -2.82 -10.67
CA ILE A 96 6.65 -2.00 -9.50
C ILE A 96 5.81 -0.78 -9.88
N ILE A 97 6.24 -0.01 -10.89
CA ILE A 97 5.52 1.19 -11.31
C ILE A 97 4.12 0.85 -11.81
N THR A 98 3.99 -0.16 -12.65
CA THR A 98 2.71 -0.52 -13.28
C THR A 98 1.73 -1.00 -12.22
N ALA A 99 2.11 -1.97 -11.40
CA ALA A 99 1.23 -2.51 -10.36
C ALA A 99 0.81 -1.42 -9.36
N PHE A 100 1.76 -0.60 -8.92
CA PHE A 100 1.49 0.47 -7.96
C PHE A 100 0.61 1.57 -8.56
N SER A 101 0.85 1.95 -9.82
CA SER A 101 0.03 2.96 -10.51
C SER A 101 -1.40 2.46 -10.69
N VAL A 102 -1.59 1.21 -11.16
CA VAL A 102 -2.93 0.63 -11.33
C VAL A 102 -3.69 0.62 -9.99
N TRP A 103 -3.04 0.19 -8.91
CA TRP A 103 -3.66 0.22 -7.58
C TRP A 103 -4.06 1.65 -7.16
N VAL A 104 -3.14 2.62 -7.25
CA VAL A 104 -3.42 4.03 -6.89
C VAL A 104 -4.60 4.58 -7.70
N PHE A 105 -4.66 4.31 -9.01
CA PHE A 105 -5.75 4.80 -9.85
C PHE A 105 -7.09 4.19 -9.48
N ILE A 106 -7.18 2.86 -9.36
CA ILE A 106 -8.43 2.17 -9.05
C ILE A 106 -8.92 2.56 -7.65
N ASP A 107 -8.04 2.57 -6.65
CA ASP A 107 -8.38 2.92 -5.27
C ASP A 107 -8.82 4.38 -5.16
N SER A 108 -8.07 5.32 -5.75
CA SER A 108 -8.42 6.74 -5.71
C SER A 108 -9.72 7.03 -6.44
N PHE A 109 -9.97 6.38 -7.59
CA PHE A 109 -11.24 6.51 -8.31
C PHE A 109 -12.42 6.05 -7.45
N THR A 110 -12.28 4.89 -6.79
CA THR A 110 -13.29 4.35 -5.88
C THR A 110 -13.55 5.32 -4.71
N CYS A 111 -12.49 5.88 -4.12
CA CYS A 111 -12.60 6.88 -3.06
C CYS A 111 -13.38 8.13 -3.50
N VAL A 112 -13.15 8.63 -4.72
CA VAL A 112 -13.87 9.78 -5.26
C VAL A 112 -15.36 9.46 -5.44
N VAL A 113 -15.69 8.31 -6.04
CA VAL A 113 -17.08 7.86 -6.24
C VAL A 113 -17.86 7.78 -4.92
N HIS A 114 -17.21 7.27 -3.86
CA HIS A 114 -17.82 7.09 -2.54
C HIS A 114 -17.56 8.25 -1.56
N LYS A 115 -16.95 9.35 -2.00
CA LYS A 115 -16.60 10.54 -1.19
C LYS A 115 -15.69 10.24 0.01
N VAL A 116 -14.88 9.20 -0.06
CA VAL A 116 -13.92 8.78 0.97
C VAL A 116 -12.57 9.49 0.76
N TYR A 117 -12.57 10.83 0.79
CA TYR A 117 -11.37 11.60 0.42
C TYR A 117 -10.20 11.44 1.39
N PHE A 118 -10.47 11.17 2.67
CA PHE A 118 -9.40 10.98 3.66
C PHE A 118 -8.49 9.80 3.29
N GLN A 119 -9.02 8.75 2.66
CA GLN A 119 -8.22 7.60 2.22
C GLN A 119 -7.23 7.99 1.12
N ILE A 120 -7.63 8.87 0.20
CA ILE A 120 -6.72 9.39 -0.84
C ILE A 120 -5.54 10.14 -0.19
N TYR A 121 -5.82 11.02 0.77
CA TYR A 121 -4.78 11.84 1.39
C TYR A 121 -3.90 11.07 2.38
N VAL A 122 -4.49 10.19 3.20
CA VAL A 122 -3.76 9.50 4.27
C VAL A 122 -3.09 8.22 3.77
N ILE A 123 -3.76 7.45 2.92
CA ILE A 123 -3.26 6.16 2.45
C ILE A 123 -2.54 6.35 1.12
N ASN A 124 -3.22 6.86 0.09
CA ASN A 124 -2.66 6.84 -1.26
C ASN A 124 -1.49 7.81 -1.40
N ALA A 125 -1.64 9.06 -0.96
CA ALA A 125 -0.56 10.06 -1.04
C ALA A 125 0.65 9.64 -0.20
N PHE A 126 0.44 9.10 1.00
CA PHE A 126 1.53 8.56 1.84
C PHE A 126 2.26 7.41 1.14
N SER A 127 1.53 6.42 0.62
CA SER A 127 2.13 5.30 -0.11
C SER A 127 2.89 5.76 -1.35
N ILE A 128 2.36 6.74 -2.10
CA ILE A 128 3.05 7.33 -3.25
C ILE A 128 4.37 7.94 -2.81
N ILE A 129 4.40 8.77 -1.77
CA ILE A 129 5.64 9.39 -1.30
C ILE A 129 6.67 8.33 -0.90
N VAL A 130 6.26 7.31 -0.14
CA VAL A 130 7.17 6.27 0.36
C VAL A 130 7.76 5.44 -0.78
N LYS A 131 7.03 5.21 -1.88
CA LYS A 131 7.47 4.35 -3.00
C LYS A 131 8.06 5.12 -4.19
N ALA A 132 7.51 6.28 -4.53
CA ALA A 132 7.97 7.07 -5.66
C ALA A 132 9.38 7.61 -5.46
N LEU A 133 9.73 8.05 -4.25
CA LEU A 133 11.06 8.60 -3.96
C LEU A 133 12.19 7.61 -4.32
N PRO A 134 12.21 6.37 -3.79
CA PRO A 134 13.20 5.39 -4.22
C PRO A 134 13.21 5.11 -5.72
N LEU A 135 12.04 5.03 -6.36
CA LEU A 135 11.94 4.75 -7.79
C LEU A 135 12.57 5.88 -8.61
N ILE A 136 12.29 7.13 -8.28
CA ILE A 136 12.90 8.31 -8.93
C ILE A 136 14.41 8.29 -8.77
N PHE A 137 14.92 8.10 -7.54
CA PHE A 137 16.36 8.12 -7.29
C PHE A 137 17.11 6.90 -7.83
N THR A 138 16.40 5.80 -8.09
CA THR A 138 17.00 4.59 -8.69
C THR A 138 16.88 4.53 -10.21
N TRP A 139 16.03 5.35 -10.85
CA TRP A 139 15.77 5.36 -12.30
C TRP A 139 17.05 5.26 -13.15
N LYS A 140 18.04 6.10 -12.86
CA LYS A 140 19.29 6.16 -13.64
C LYS A 140 20.06 4.83 -13.65
N TYR A 141 19.94 4.01 -12.62
CA TYR A 141 20.65 2.73 -12.53
C TYR A 141 20.03 1.64 -13.41
N PHE A 142 18.78 1.84 -13.87
CA PHE A 142 18.10 0.91 -14.77
C PHE A 142 18.17 1.36 -16.23
N PHE A 143 18.18 2.67 -16.49
CA PHE A 143 17.95 3.21 -17.84
C PHE A 143 19.07 4.07 -18.40
N ARG A 144 19.98 4.59 -17.59
CA ARG A 144 21.11 5.37 -18.11
C ARG A 144 22.20 4.40 -18.58
N LYS A 145 22.55 4.43 -19.86
CA LYS A 145 23.77 3.76 -20.35
C LYS A 145 24.96 4.48 -19.72
N GLU A 146 25.85 3.74 -19.07
CA GLU A 146 27.19 4.26 -18.76
C GLU A 146 27.85 4.56 -20.11
N LYS A 147 28.27 5.82 -20.29
CA LYS A 147 29.05 6.24 -21.45
C LYS A 147 30.50 5.85 -21.20
#